data_AF-A0A2E6W7E2-F1
#
_entry.id   AF-A0A2E6W7E2-F1
#
_cell.length_a   1.000
_cell.length_b   1.000
_cell.length_c   1.000
_cell.angle_alpha   90.00
_cell.angle_beta   90.00
_cell.angle_gamma   90.00
#
_symmetry.space_group_name_H-M   'P 1'
#
loop_
_entity.id
_entity.type
_entity.pdbx_description
1 polymer ?
#
loop_
_entity_poly.entity_id
_entity_poly.type
_entity_poly.pdbx_seq_one_letter_code
_entity_poly.pdbx_strand_id
1 'polypeptide(L)' 'MALSKQVEESLKAAETNLREALAFAARSERPFLIRELGALIASVENLMNVDEMFDRLDVAIDTAKKKEEE' A
#
# COMPACT_ATOMS: atom_id res chain seq x y z
N MET A 1 9.53 12.67 0.33
CA MET A 1 10.46 11.51 0.36
C MET A 1 9.60 10.28 0.41
N ALA A 2 9.64 9.50 -0.66
CA ALA A 2 8.91 8.26 -0.79
C ALA A 2 9.39 7.18 0.19
N LEU A 3 8.62 6.08 0.30
CA LEU A 3 9.05 4.83 0.91
C LEU A 3 10.42 4.42 0.35
N SER A 4 11.32 3.96 1.22
CA SER A 4 12.56 3.38 0.74
C SER A 4 12.24 2.04 0.04
N LYS A 5 13.01 1.68 -0.99
CA LYS A 5 12.84 0.41 -1.71
C LYS A 5 12.83 -0.79 -0.77
N GLN A 6 13.66 -0.77 0.27
CA GLN A 6 13.72 -1.82 1.29
C GLN A 6 12.40 -1.97 2.04
N VAL A 7 11.75 -0.85 2.38
CA VAL A 7 10.45 -0.86 3.07
C VAL A 7 9.35 -1.28 2.10
N GLU A 8 9.34 -0.77 0.86
CA GLU A 8 8.38 -1.15 -0.18
C GLU A 8 8.40 -2.65 -0.47
N GLU A 9 9.59 -3.23 -0.66
CA GLU A 9 9.76 -4.67 -0.88
C GLU A 9 9.28 -5.49 0.33
N SER A 10 9.58 -5.01 1.54
CA SER A 10 9.10 -5.65 2.78
C SER A 10 7.58 -5.61 2.90
N LEU A 11 6.94 -4.50 2.50
CA LEU A 11 5.48 -4.36 2.49
C LEU A 11 4.83 -5.29 1.46
N LYS A 12 5.39 -5.41 0.25
CA LYS A 12 4.92 -6.36 -0.77
C LYS A 12 5.05 -7.82 -0.32
N ALA A 13 6.14 -8.15 0.36
CA ALA A 13 6.33 -9.48 0.95
C ALA A 13 5.29 -9.74 2.07
N ALA A 14 5.04 -8.75 2.93
CA ALA A 14 4.02 -8.84 3.98
C ALA A 14 2.61 -9.03 3.38
N GLU A 15 2.25 -8.27 2.35
CA GLU A 15 0.99 -8.41 1.63
C GLU A 15 0.82 -9.83 1.07
N THR A 16 1.87 -10.37 0.44
CA THR A 16 1.88 -11.74 -0.11
C THR A 16 1.60 -12.77 0.99
N ASN A 17 2.31 -12.67 2.12
CA ASN A 17 2.11 -13.56 3.27
C ASN A 17 0.70 -13.45 3.86
N LEU A 18 0.14 -12.23 3.92
CA LEU A 18 -1.23 -12.02 4.40
C LEU A 18 -2.27 -12.62 3.44
N ARG A 19 -2.06 -12.55 2.13
CA ARG A 19 -2.92 -13.20 1.13
C ARG A 19 -2.88 -14.72 1.23
N GLU A 20 -1.70 -15.30 1.47
CA GLU A 20 -1.56 -16.73 1.73
C GLU A 20 -2.30 -17.13 3.03
N ALA A 21 -2.09 -16.38 4.12
CA ALA A 21 -2.79 -16.59 5.38
C ALA A 21 -4.31 -16.53 5.20
N LEU A 22 -4.82 -15.55 4.44
CA LEU A 22 -6.25 -15.45 4.10
C LEU A 22 -6.74 -16.67 3.33
N ALA A 23 -5.96 -17.18 2.37
CA ALA A 23 -6.32 -18.36 1.59
C ALA A 23 -6.39 -19.65 2.45
N PHE A 24 -5.59 -19.74 3.51
CA PHE A 24 -5.71 -20.83 4.49
C PHE A 24 -6.91 -20.61 5.42
N ALA A 25 -7.03 -19.41 6.01
CA ALA A 25 -8.09 -19.05 6.94
C ALA A 25 -9.50 -19.21 6.33
N ALA A 26 -9.66 -18.89 5.04
CA ALA A 26 -10.92 -19.00 4.31
C ALA A 26 -11.53 -20.42 4.30
N ARG A 27 -10.75 -21.47 4.58
CA ARG A 27 -11.19 -22.87 4.55
C ARG A 27 -11.63 -23.40 5.90
N SER A 28 -11.08 -22.87 6.99
CA SER A 28 -11.16 -23.52 8.31
C SER A 28 -11.39 -22.57 9.50
N GLU A 29 -11.32 -21.25 9.30
CA GLU A 29 -11.37 -20.28 10.39
C GLU A 29 -12.69 -19.52 10.49
N ARG A 30 -12.85 -18.77 11.59
CA ARG A 30 -14.05 -17.98 11.87
C ARG A 30 -14.13 -16.79 10.88
N PRO A 31 -15.34 -16.40 10.42
CA PRO A 31 -15.51 -15.26 9.52
C PRO A 31 -14.87 -13.95 10.00
N PHE A 32 -14.84 -13.73 11.31
CA PHE A 32 -14.18 -12.56 11.89
C PHE A 32 -12.68 -12.48 11.54
N LEU A 33 -11.96 -13.61 11.58
CA LEU A 33 -10.53 -13.67 11.27
C LEU A 33 -10.27 -13.43 9.78
N ILE A 34 -11.11 -14.03 8.91
CA ILE A 34 -11.06 -13.81 7.45
C ILE A 34 -11.25 -12.32 7.12
N ARG A 35 -12.23 -11.67 7.76
CA ARG A 35 -12.48 -10.23 7.61
C ARG A 35 -11.26 -9.41 8.04
N GLU A 36 -10.66 -9.74 9.18
CA GLU A 36 -9.53 -8.99 9.73
C GLU A 36 -8.29 -9.10 8.85
N LEU A 37 -8.00 -10.30 8.33
CA LEU A 37 -6.92 -10.50 7.35
C LEU A 37 -7.14 -9.66 6.08
N GLY A 38 -8.38 -9.60 5.59
CA GLY A 38 -8.73 -8.73 4.46
C GLY A 38 -8.49 -7.24 4.77
N ALA A 39 -8.85 -6.77 5.97
CA ALA A 39 -8.63 -5.38 6.39
C ALA A 39 -7.13 -5.03 6.51
N LEU A 40 -6.30 -5.97 7.00
CA LEU A 40 -4.86 -5.79 7.06
C LEU A 40 -4.24 -5.68 5.67
N ILE A 41 -4.64 -6.54 4.71
CA ILE A 41 -4.18 -6.47 3.31
C ILE A 41 -4.50 -5.09 2.72
N ALA A 42 -5.75 -4.65 2.85
CA ALA A 42 -6.18 -3.34 2.35
C ALA A 42 -5.40 -2.17 2.98
N SER A 43 -5.04 -2.29 4.26
CA SER A 43 -4.26 -1.27 4.96
C SER A 43 -2.83 -1.18 4.44
N VAL A 44 -2.20 -2.31 4.13
CA VAL A 44 -0.85 -2.37 3.54
C VAL A 44 -0.86 -1.81 2.11
N GLU A 45 -1.82 -2.19 1.28
CA GLU A 45 -2.00 -1.64 -0.06
C GLU A 45 -2.19 -0.12 -0.03
N ASN A 46 -3.06 0.37 0.86
CA ASN A 46 -3.34 1.79 0.97
C ASN A 46 -2.10 2.59 1.37
N LEU A 47 -1.24 2.05 2.25
CA LEU A 47 0.01 2.69 2.63
C LEU A 47 0.93 2.90 1.42
N MET A 48 1.08 1.90 0.55
CA MET A 48 1.89 2.01 -0.66
C MET A 48 1.26 2.97 -1.68
N ASN A 49 -0.06 2.92 -1.85
CA ASN A 49 -0.76 3.79 -2.80
C ASN A 49 -0.71 5.27 -2.41
N VAL A 50 -0.80 5.57 -1.10
CA VAL A 50 -0.71 6.94 -0.59
C VAL A 50 0.68 7.52 -0.83
N ASP A 51 1.74 6.72 -0.68
CA ASP A 51 3.11 7.13 -0.99
C ASP A 51 3.26 7.51 -2.47
N GLU A 52 2.80 6.63 -3.38
CA GLU A 52 2.81 6.92 -4.81
C GLU A 52 1.96 8.16 -5.16
N MET A 53 0.85 8.37 -4.45
CA MET A 53 0.01 9.55 -4.63
C MET A 53 0.75 10.83 -4.23
N PHE A 54 1.50 10.83 -3.12
CA PHE A 54 2.32 11.97 -2.71
C PHE A 54 3.41 12.29 -3.74
N ASP A 55 4.09 11.28 -4.28
CA ASP A 55 5.10 11.49 -5.33
C ASP A 55 4.50 12.16 -6.57
N ARG A 56 3.29 11.73 -6.99
CA ARG A 56 2.58 12.37 -8.12
C ARG A 56 2.15 13.80 -7.81
N LEU A 57 1.73 14.08 -6.57
CA LEU A 57 1.36 15.42 -6.13
C LEU A 57 2.58 16.36 -6.12
N ASP A 58 3.72 15.91 -5.62
CA ASP A 58 4.96 16.69 -5.61
C ASP A 58 5.36 17.08 -7.04
N VAL A 59 5.32 16.14 -7.99
CA VAL A 59 5.57 16.40 -9.41
C VAL A 59 4.56 17.41 -10.00
N ALA A 60 3.27 17.27 -9.66
CA ALA A 60 2.25 18.19 -10.12
C ALA A 60 2.48 19.62 -9.60
N ILE A 61 2.87 19.76 -8.33
CA ILE A 61 3.18 21.05 -7.71
C ILE A 61 4.42 21.68 -8.38
N ASP A 62 5.48 20.91 -8.61
CA ASP A 62 6.70 21.40 -9.23
C ASP A 62 6.48 21.84 -10.68
N THR A 63 5.65 21.11 -11.44
CA THR A 63 5.28 21.50 -12.80
C THR A 63 4.40 22.73 -12.85
N ALA A 64 3.52 22.93 -11.86
CA ALA A 64 2.71 24.15 -11.74
C ALA A 64 3.59 25.38 -11.44
N LYS A 65 4.53 25.28 -10.51
CA LYS A 65 5.47 26.37 -10.19
C LYS A 65 6.30 26.79 -11.40
N LYS A 66 6.83 25.83 -12.16
CA LYS A 66 7.61 26.12 -13.38
C LYS A 66 6.80 26.89 -14.43
N LYS A 67 5.49 26.64 -14.53
CA LYS A 67 4.59 27.37 -15.45
C LYS A 67 4.25 28.78 -14.98
N GLU A 68 4.37 29.08 -13.69
CA GLU A 68 4.16 30.44 -13.15
C GLU A 68 5.42 31.31 -13.29
N GLU A 69 6.60 30.69 -13.43
CA GLU A 69 7.89 31.36 -13.58
C GLU A 69 8.27 31.67 -15.06
N GLU A 70 7.60 31.04 -16.03
CA GLU A 70 7.73 31.28 -17.49
C GLU A 70 6.72 32.32 -18.01
#